data_AF-A0A959I296-F1
#
_entry.id   AF-A0A959I296-F1
#
_cell.length_a   1.000
_cell.length_b   1.000
_cell.length_c   1.000
_cell.angle_alpha   90.00
_cell.angle_beta   90.00
_cell.angle_gamma   90.00
#
_symmetry.space_group_name_H-M   'P 1'
#
loop_
_entity.id
_entity.type
_entity.pdbx_description
1 polymer ?
#
loop_
_entity_poly.entity_id
_entity_poly.type
_entity_poly.pdbx_seq_one_letter_code
_entity_poly.pdbx_strand_id
1 'polypeptide(L)'
;PPNPVELVATICEGEEYDLAGTLLTVTGSYSVTLQTAAQCDSVVNLELTVFPVDTVFLTEVICEGETFAVGDSLYDGTGQYSTLLTSSFGCDSLVELDLQVLAPIDVFLVDTICAGQSFAVGDSLFSSSGNYVVPLLSSQNCDSLVHLDLTVLTLQAGI
;
A
#
# COMPACT_ATOMS: atom_id res chain seq x y z
N PRO A 1 24.05 24.89 -46.81
CA PRO A 1 24.14 24.41 -45.41
C PRO A 1 23.53 23.01 -45.27
N PRO A 2 24.17 22.06 -44.57
CA PRO A 2 23.54 20.78 -44.27
C PRO A 2 22.30 21.02 -43.41
N ASN A 3 21.28 20.18 -43.59
CA ASN A 3 20.08 20.22 -42.77
C ASN A 3 20.44 19.86 -41.32
N PRO A 4 19.86 20.51 -40.30
CA PRO A 4 20.04 20.10 -38.92
C PRO A 4 19.61 18.64 -38.74
N VAL A 5 20.34 17.92 -37.87
CA VAL A 5 19.94 16.59 -37.41
C VAL A 5 19.04 16.78 -36.20
N GLU A 6 17.82 16.24 -36.27
CA GLU A 6 16.85 16.27 -35.17
C GLU A 6 16.91 14.93 -34.43
N LEU A 7 17.09 14.99 -33.11
CA LEU A 7 17.11 13.86 -32.20
C LEU A 7 16.01 14.01 -31.16
N VAL A 8 15.42 12.89 -30.77
CA VAL A 8 14.52 12.79 -29.61
C VAL A 8 15.08 11.72 -28.69
N ALA A 9 15.24 12.05 -27.42
CA ALA A 9 15.73 11.11 -26.41
C ALA A 9 14.91 11.21 -25.13
N THR A 10 14.86 10.09 -24.42
CA THR A 10 14.23 9.97 -23.11
C THR A 10 15.22 9.32 -22.15
N ILE A 11 15.35 9.87 -20.95
CA ILE A 11 16.16 9.30 -19.86
C ILE A 11 15.37 9.32 -18.55
N CYS A 12 15.82 8.56 -17.55
CA CYS A 12 15.25 8.61 -16.21
C CYS A 12 15.94 9.67 -15.35
N GLU A 13 15.23 10.17 -14.34
CA GLU A 13 15.81 11.06 -13.34
C GLU A 13 17.01 10.39 -12.66
N GLY A 14 18.12 11.12 -12.60
CA GLY A 14 19.41 10.59 -12.12
C GLY A 14 20.31 10.00 -13.22
N GLU A 15 19.81 9.79 -14.43
CA GLU A 15 20.62 9.47 -15.60
C GLU A 15 21.10 10.73 -16.32
N GLU A 16 22.05 10.54 -17.25
CA GLU A 16 22.66 11.61 -18.04
C GLU A 16 22.61 11.27 -19.53
N TYR A 17 22.28 12.26 -20.36
CA TYR A 17 22.42 12.18 -21.81
C TYR A 17 23.65 12.99 -22.25
N ASP A 18 24.63 12.34 -22.89
CA ASP A 18 25.79 13.03 -23.45
C ASP A 18 25.49 13.61 -24.85
N LEU A 19 25.29 14.93 -24.92
CA LEU A 19 25.22 15.67 -26.17
C LEU A 19 26.59 16.29 -26.49
N ALA A 20 27.40 15.53 -27.23
CA ALA A 20 28.69 15.97 -27.76
C ALA A 20 29.67 16.53 -26.70
N GLY A 21 29.75 15.87 -25.55
CA GLY A 21 30.57 16.23 -24.40
C GLY A 21 29.85 17.06 -23.34
N THR A 22 28.58 17.43 -23.56
CA THR A 22 27.75 18.11 -22.55
C THR A 22 26.76 17.12 -21.96
N LEU A 23 26.86 16.89 -20.66
CA LEU A 23 25.95 16.01 -19.92
C LEU A 23 24.66 16.77 -19.59
N LEU A 24 23.54 16.21 -20.04
CA LEU A 24 22.20 16.78 -19.88
C LEU A 24 21.36 15.91 -18.96
N THR A 25 20.70 16.54 -17.99
CA THR A 25 19.90 15.86 -16.94
C THR A 25 18.51 16.48 -16.77
N VAL A 26 18.14 17.44 -17.62
CA VAL A 26 16.89 18.21 -17.51
C VAL A 26 16.12 18.14 -18.83
N THR A 27 14.80 18.05 -18.74
CA THR A 27 13.91 18.11 -19.92
C THR A 27 14.09 19.44 -20.65
N GLY A 28 14.25 19.40 -21.97
CA GLY A 28 14.37 20.62 -22.77
C GLY A 28 14.79 20.39 -24.20
N SER A 29 14.89 21.50 -24.93
CA SER A 29 15.42 21.52 -26.29
C SER A 29 16.85 22.06 -26.28
N TYR A 30 17.78 21.29 -26.83
CA TYR A 30 19.19 21.58 -26.87
C TYR A 30 19.68 21.65 -28.30
N SER A 31 20.66 22.51 -28.59
CA SER A 31 21.27 22.59 -29.92
C SER A 31 22.78 22.72 -29.79
N VAL A 32 23.51 21.91 -30.56
CA VAL A 32 24.97 21.94 -30.62
C VAL A 32 25.43 22.02 -32.07
N THR A 33 26.45 22.86 -32.30
CA THR A 33 27.11 22.94 -33.61
C THR A 33 28.43 22.19 -33.55
N LEU A 34 28.56 21.17 -34.38
CA LEU A 34 29.78 20.38 -34.55
C LEU A 34 30.58 20.96 -35.72
N GLN A 35 31.74 21.54 -35.42
CA GLN A 35 32.65 22.08 -36.42
C GLN A 35 33.73 21.06 -36.76
N THR A 36 33.94 20.82 -38.05
CA THR A 36 35.10 20.04 -38.53
C THR A 36 36.26 20.97 -38.86
N ALA A 37 37.49 20.45 -38.87
CA ALA A 37 38.69 21.21 -39.27
C ALA A 37 38.61 21.82 -40.69
N ALA A 38 37.65 21.38 -41.51
CA ALA A 38 37.36 21.87 -42.85
C ALA A 38 36.22 22.91 -42.92
N GLN A 39 35.73 23.45 -41.80
CA GLN A 39 34.61 24.43 -41.73
C GLN A 39 33.28 23.93 -42.30
N CYS A 40 33.10 22.61 -42.39
CA CYS A 40 31.78 22.02 -42.59
C CYS A 40 31.13 21.90 -41.21
N ASP A 41 30.20 22.81 -40.91
CA ASP A 41 29.45 22.84 -39.67
C ASP A 41 28.19 21.97 -39.78
N SER A 42 27.89 21.19 -38.74
CA SER A 42 26.64 20.43 -38.61
C SER A 42 25.92 20.86 -37.34
N VAL A 43 24.62 21.13 -37.43
CA VAL A 43 23.78 21.45 -36.27
C VAL A 43 23.03 20.20 -35.86
N VAL A 44 23.06 19.86 -34.58
CA VAL A 44 22.24 18.82 -33.96
C VAL A 44 21.29 19.50 -32.99
N ASN A 45 20.00 19.26 -33.18
CA ASN A 45 18.94 19.66 -32.27
C ASN A 45 18.44 18.41 -31.54
N LEU A 46 18.28 18.52 -30.22
CA LEU A 46 17.81 17.45 -29.35
C LEU A 46 16.59 17.92 -28.58
N GLU A 47 15.51 17.15 -28.64
CA GLU A 47 14.43 17.21 -27.66
C GLU A 47 14.64 16.10 -26.63
N LEU A 48 15.01 16.49 -25.40
CA LEU A 48 15.25 15.59 -24.29
C LEU A 48 14.06 15.63 -23.34
N THR A 49 13.51 14.46 -23.00
CA THR A 49 12.52 14.30 -21.93
C THR A 49 13.11 13.45 -20.80
N VAL A 50 13.07 13.97 -19.57
CA VAL A 50 13.51 13.28 -18.36
C VAL A 50 12.27 12.85 -17.57
N PHE A 51 12.12 11.56 -17.33
CA PHE A 51 11.02 11.00 -16.55
C PHE A 51 11.41 10.81 -15.08
N PRO A 52 10.53 11.13 -14.12
CA PRO A 52 10.82 10.98 -12.69
C PRO A 52 10.99 9.52 -12.29
N VAL A 53 11.79 9.29 -11.26
CA VAL A 53 11.92 7.99 -10.57
C VAL A 53 11.47 8.20 -9.13
N ASP A 54 10.23 7.80 -8.85
CA ASP A 54 9.62 8.02 -7.54
C ASP A 54 9.77 6.78 -6.64
N THR A 55 10.11 7.03 -5.37
CA THR A 55 9.92 6.05 -4.29
C THR A 55 8.73 6.48 -3.43
N VAL A 56 7.71 5.63 -3.34
CA VAL A 56 6.51 5.86 -2.54
C VAL A 56 6.53 4.93 -1.32
N PHE A 57 6.31 5.50 -0.14
CA PHE A 57 6.18 4.76 1.10
C PHE A 57 4.71 4.64 1.48
N LEU A 58 4.26 3.41 1.71
CA LEU A 58 2.90 3.08 2.15
C LEU A 58 2.99 2.38 3.51
N THR A 59 2.08 2.74 4.42
CA THR A 59 1.86 2.00 5.66
C THR A 59 0.40 1.65 5.70
N GLU A 60 0.10 0.35 5.70
CA GLU A 60 -1.29 -0.09 5.72
C GLU A 60 -1.59 -1.20 6.70
N VAL A 61 -2.87 -1.25 7.09
CA VAL A 61 -3.41 -2.23 8.01
C VAL A 61 -4.62 -2.89 7.38
N ILE A 62 -4.60 -4.22 7.26
CA ILE A 62 -5.71 -5.03 6.74
C ILE A 62 -6.12 -6.11 7.75
N CYS A 63 -7.30 -6.70 7.56
CA CYS A 63 -7.74 -7.83 8.38
C CYS A 63 -7.25 -9.16 7.81
N GLU A 64 -7.13 -10.18 8.67
CA GLU A 64 -6.81 -11.54 8.23
C GLU A 64 -7.84 -12.03 7.20
N GLY A 65 -7.34 -12.53 6.07
CA GLY A 65 -8.17 -12.94 4.93
C GLY A 65 -8.39 -11.86 3.87
N GLU A 66 -8.00 -10.61 4.13
CA GLU A 66 -7.97 -9.55 3.13
C GLU A 66 -6.63 -9.52 2.37
N THR A 67 -6.59 -8.74 1.28
CA THR A 67 -5.37 -8.48 0.50
C THR A 67 -5.22 -6.99 0.23
N PHE A 68 -3.98 -6.52 0.19
CA PHE A 68 -3.63 -5.19 -0.28
C PHE A 68 -2.87 -5.27 -1.61
N ALA A 69 -3.25 -4.44 -2.57
CA ALA A 69 -2.69 -4.46 -3.92
C ALA A 69 -1.70 -3.31 -4.14
N VAL A 70 -0.54 -3.63 -4.71
CA VAL A 70 0.42 -2.64 -5.22
C VAL A 70 0.80 -3.04 -6.66
N GLY A 71 0.31 -2.29 -7.64
CA GLY A 71 0.43 -2.68 -9.05
C GLY A 71 -0.29 -4.01 -9.30
N ASP A 72 0.43 -4.97 -9.87
CA ASP A 72 -0.06 -6.33 -10.11
C ASP A 72 0.20 -7.30 -8.93
N SER A 73 0.88 -6.84 -7.88
CA SER A 73 1.19 -7.64 -6.69
C SER A 73 0.07 -7.55 -5.65
N LEU A 74 -0.22 -8.68 -5.00
CA LEU A 74 -1.16 -8.79 -3.87
C LEU A 74 -0.41 -9.27 -2.63
N TYR A 75 -0.71 -8.64 -1.49
CA TYR A 75 -0.09 -8.92 -0.19
C TYR A 75 -1.16 -9.22 0.86
N ASP A 76 -1.00 -10.31 1.60
CA ASP A 76 -1.91 -10.81 2.64
C ASP A 76 -1.20 -11.09 3.98
N GLY A 77 0.09 -10.77 4.08
CA GLY A 77 0.94 -11.05 5.23
C GLY A 77 1.46 -9.77 5.87
N THR A 78 1.73 -9.82 7.18
CA THR A 78 2.44 -8.72 7.84
C THR A 78 3.89 -8.70 7.38
N GLY A 79 4.39 -7.54 6.97
CA GLY A 79 5.79 -7.38 6.58
C GLY A 79 6.08 -6.12 5.78
N GLN A 80 7.34 -5.96 5.43
CA GLN A 80 7.80 -4.92 4.51
C GLN A 80 8.00 -5.51 3.11
N TYR A 81 7.40 -4.87 2.11
CA TYR A 81 7.40 -5.29 0.72
C TYR A 81 7.94 -4.18 -0.18
N SER A 82 8.67 -4.57 -1.22
CA SER A 82 9.22 -3.66 -2.21
C SER A 82 8.71 -4.07 -3.59
N THR A 83 8.01 -3.16 -4.28
CA THR A 83 7.40 -3.41 -5.59
C THR A 83 7.90 -2.41 -6.60
N LEU A 84 8.49 -2.89 -7.69
CA LEU A 84 8.78 -2.05 -8.86
C LEU A 84 7.52 -1.92 -9.71
N LEU A 85 7.10 -0.69 -9.95
CA LEU A 85 6.04 -0.35 -10.88
C LEU A 85 6.67 0.08 -12.19
N THR A 86 6.58 -0.80 -13.18
CA THR A 86 7.19 -0.59 -14.50
C THR A 86 6.43 0.50 -15.25
N SER A 87 7.10 1.59 -15.60
CA SER A 87 6.47 2.60 -16.47
C SER A 87 6.65 2.20 -17.94
N SER A 88 5.76 2.66 -18.81
CA SER A 88 5.89 2.43 -20.26
C SER A 88 7.17 2.99 -20.87
N PHE A 89 7.91 3.82 -20.12
CA PHE A 89 9.14 4.48 -20.54
C PHE A 89 10.39 3.88 -19.86
N GLY A 90 10.24 2.85 -19.02
CA GLY A 90 11.35 2.16 -18.33
C GLY A 90 11.94 2.90 -17.13
N CYS A 91 11.40 4.07 -16.81
CA CYS A 91 11.67 4.76 -15.54
C CYS A 91 10.69 4.23 -14.52
N ASP A 92 11.10 3.15 -13.86
CA ASP A 92 10.25 2.38 -12.96
C ASP A 92 10.20 3.06 -11.58
N SER A 93 9.02 3.14 -10.99
CA SER A 93 8.86 3.66 -9.63
C SER A 93 9.00 2.52 -8.62
N LEU A 94 9.49 2.82 -7.41
CA LEU A 94 9.57 1.86 -6.31
C LEU A 94 8.48 2.15 -5.28
N VAL A 95 7.73 1.14 -4.88
CA VAL A 95 6.81 1.24 -3.74
C VAL A 95 7.33 0.39 -2.60
N GLU A 96 7.56 1.02 -1.46
CA GLU A 96 7.88 0.35 -0.21
C GLU A 96 6.63 0.35 0.68
N LEU A 97 6.09 -0.85 0.94
CA LEU A 97 4.88 -1.07 1.72
C LEU A 97 5.26 -1.70 3.07
N ASP A 98 4.86 -1.07 4.17
CA ASP A 98 4.80 -1.67 5.50
C ASP A 98 3.36 -2.10 5.78
N LEU A 99 3.09 -3.40 5.72
CA LEU A 99 1.76 -3.97 5.89
C LEU A 99 1.63 -4.66 7.24
N GLN A 100 0.58 -4.32 7.98
CA GLN A 100 0.15 -5.02 9.19
C GLN A 100 -1.16 -5.77 8.94
N VAL A 101 -1.19 -7.05 9.30
CA VAL A 101 -2.40 -7.89 9.20
C VAL A 101 -2.90 -8.19 10.59
N LEU A 102 -4.14 -7.80 10.88
CA LEU A 102 -4.78 -8.00 12.18
C LEU A 102 -5.67 -9.26 12.14
N ALA A 103 -5.37 -10.22 13.01
CA ALA A 103 -6.23 -11.37 13.22
C ALA A 103 -7.51 -10.95 13.99
N PRO A 104 -8.67 -11.52 13.65
CA PRO A 104 -9.85 -11.42 14.51
C PRO A 104 -9.53 -12.06 15.86
N ILE A 105 -10.08 -11.47 16.93
CA ILE A 105 -9.89 -11.98 18.29
C ILE A 105 -11.18 -12.68 18.71
N ASP A 106 -11.07 -13.96 19.07
CA ASP A 106 -12.15 -14.69 19.73
C ASP A 106 -11.93 -14.67 21.24
N VAL A 107 -12.95 -14.22 21.97
CA VAL A 107 -12.97 -14.21 23.44
C VAL A 107 -14.00 -15.18 23.95
N PHE A 108 -13.59 -16.10 24.82
CA PHE A 108 -14.50 -17.07 25.45
C PHE A 108 -14.76 -16.67 26.90
N LEU A 109 -16.02 -16.45 27.24
CA LEU A 109 -16.50 -16.09 28.57
C LEU A 109 -17.41 -17.21 29.09
N VAL A 110 -17.23 -17.55 30.36
CA VAL A 110 -18.13 -18.45 31.09
C VAL A 110 -18.55 -17.72 32.35
N ASP A 111 -19.84 -17.51 32.55
CA ASP A 111 -20.35 -16.80 33.72
C ASP A 111 -21.62 -17.44 34.29
N THR A 112 -21.88 -17.16 35.56
CA THR A 112 -23.05 -17.61 36.29
C THR A 112 -23.68 -16.45 37.07
N ILE A 113 -24.94 -16.15 36.79
CA ILE A 113 -25.69 -15.08 37.43
C ILE A 113 -26.91 -15.61 38.18
N CYS A 114 -27.45 -14.86 39.14
CA CYS A 114 -28.69 -15.21 39.82
C CYS A 114 -29.92 -14.81 39.01
N ALA A 115 -31.05 -15.49 39.24
CA ALA A 115 -32.33 -15.11 38.66
C ALA A 115 -32.66 -13.62 38.94
N GLY A 116 -33.03 -12.89 37.88
CA GLY A 116 -33.30 -11.45 37.92
C GLY A 116 -32.08 -10.57 37.69
N GLN A 117 -30.87 -11.12 37.58
CA GLN A 117 -29.67 -10.39 37.16
C GLN A 117 -29.48 -10.47 35.64
N SER A 118 -28.51 -9.71 35.15
CA SER A 118 -28.11 -9.69 33.75
C SER A 118 -26.61 -9.55 33.60
N PHE A 119 -26.06 -10.13 32.53
CA PHE A 119 -24.67 -10.03 32.12
C PHE A 119 -24.56 -9.25 30.80
N ALA A 120 -23.64 -8.29 30.72
CA ALA A 120 -23.48 -7.43 29.54
C ALA A 120 -22.23 -7.83 28.74
N VAL A 121 -22.36 -7.88 27.41
CA VAL A 121 -21.24 -8.02 26.46
C VAL A 121 -21.43 -7.00 25.35
N GLY A 122 -20.52 -6.02 25.26
CA GLY A 122 -20.71 -4.85 24.39
C GLY A 122 -22.02 -4.13 24.72
N ASP A 123 -22.82 -3.87 23.69
CA ASP A 123 -24.15 -3.26 23.82
C ASP A 123 -25.28 -4.29 24.11
N SER A 124 -24.95 -5.58 24.21
CA SER A 124 -25.92 -6.66 24.43
C SER A 124 -26.04 -7.04 25.90
N LEU A 125 -27.27 -7.38 26.32
CA LEU A 125 -27.59 -7.77 27.69
C LEU A 125 -28.27 -9.16 27.72
N PHE A 126 -27.75 -10.06 28.55
CA PHE A 126 -28.20 -11.45 28.65
C PHE A 126 -28.71 -11.76 30.07
N SER A 127 -29.88 -12.38 30.17
CA SER A 127 -30.53 -12.73 31.45
C SER A 127 -31.09 -14.15 31.48
N SER A 128 -30.72 -14.97 30.50
CA SER A 128 -31.14 -16.37 30.36
C SER A 128 -29.92 -17.25 30.16
N SER A 129 -30.00 -18.51 30.60
CA SER A 129 -28.91 -19.46 30.37
C SER A 129 -28.79 -19.75 28.88
N GLY A 130 -27.57 -19.88 28.36
CA GLY A 130 -27.34 -20.21 26.97
C GLY A 130 -25.93 -19.91 26.49
N ASN A 131 -25.66 -20.30 25.23
CA ASN A 131 -24.44 -19.94 24.54
C ASN A 131 -24.74 -18.82 23.53
N TYR A 132 -24.04 -17.71 23.66
CA TYR A 132 -24.23 -16.50 22.85
C TYR A 132 -22.95 -16.19 22.09
N VAL A 133 -23.09 -15.71 20.86
CA VAL A 133 -21.98 -15.17 20.06
C VAL A 133 -22.29 -13.70 19.79
N VAL A 134 -21.40 -12.82 20.23
CA VAL A 134 -21.58 -11.36 20.13
C VAL A 134 -20.45 -10.78 19.29
N PRO A 135 -20.74 -10.19 18.12
CA PRO A 135 -19.74 -9.46 17.37
C PRO A 135 -19.41 -8.15 18.08
N LEU A 136 -18.12 -7.87 18.24
CA LEU A 136 -17.60 -6.58 18.69
C LEU A 136 -16.84 -5.94 17.54
N LEU A 137 -17.35 -4.80 17.08
CA LEU A 137 -16.70 -3.97 16.06
C LEU A 137 -15.41 -3.39 16.67
N SER A 138 -14.26 -3.71 16.08
CA SER A 138 -13.01 -3.02 16.41
C SER A 138 -12.91 -1.73 15.59
N SER A 139 -12.08 -0.76 16.03
CA SER A 139 -11.90 0.50 15.31
C SER A 139 -11.35 0.33 13.89
N GLN A 140 -10.79 -0.84 13.58
CA GLN A 140 -10.16 -1.17 12.30
C GLN A 140 -11.01 -2.13 11.45
N ASN A 141 -12.29 -2.38 11.82
CA ASN A 141 -13.20 -3.34 11.15
C ASN A 141 -12.71 -4.81 11.09
N CYS A 142 -11.61 -5.14 11.78
CA CYS A 142 -11.23 -6.52 12.04
C CYS A 142 -12.03 -6.98 13.25
N ASP A 143 -13.27 -7.37 12.97
CA ASP A 143 -14.28 -7.64 13.99
C ASP A 143 -13.87 -8.83 14.86
N SER A 144 -14.14 -8.70 16.15
CA SER A 144 -13.88 -9.73 17.15
C SER A 144 -15.18 -10.44 17.51
N LEU A 145 -15.12 -11.69 17.94
CA LEU A 145 -16.29 -12.41 18.44
C LEU A 145 -16.13 -12.70 19.94
N VAL A 146 -17.22 -12.53 20.69
CA VAL A 146 -17.31 -13.00 22.07
C VAL A 146 -18.25 -14.19 22.15
N HIS A 147 -17.74 -15.33 22.58
CA HIS A 147 -18.49 -16.53 22.90
C HIS A 147 -18.80 -16.56 24.40
N LEU A 148 -20.04 -16.33 24.78
CA LEU A 148 -20.49 -16.34 26.17
C LEU A 148 -21.28 -17.63 26.47
N ASP A 149 -20.83 -18.41 27.45
CA ASP A 149 -21.61 -19.47 28.10
C ASP A 149 -22.16 -18.94 29.43
N LEU A 150 -23.46 -18.63 29.47
CA LEU A 150 -24.12 -18.06 30.65
C LEU A 150 -24.99 -19.12 31.32
N THR A 151 -24.83 -19.27 32.64
CA THR A 151 -25.75 -20.04 33.49
C THR A 151 -26.53 -19.11 34.41
N VAL A 152 -27.86 -19.22 34.42
CA VAL A 152 -28.72 -18.49 35.35
C VAL A 152 -29.19 -19.43 36.45
N LEU A 153 -28.77 -19.17 37.68
CA LEU A 153 -29.21 -19.91 38.85
C LEU A 153 -30.61 -19.47 39.24
N THR A 154 -31.56 -20.37 39.12
CA THR A 154 -32.87 -20.20 39.72
C THR A 154 -32.76 -20.39 41.23
N LEU A 155 -33.40 -19.51 42.00
CA LEU A 155 -33.63 -19.78 43.42
C LEU A 155 -34.51 -21.03 43.50
N GLN A 156 -33.89 -22.17 43.83
CA GLN A 156 -34.64 -23.36 44.17
C GLN A 156 -35.27 -23.07 45.53
N ALA A 157 -36.58 -22.85 45.56
CA ALA A 157 -37.32 -22.82 46.81
C ALA A 157 -37.10 -24.17 47.50
N GLY A 158 -36.33 -24.16 48.59
CA GLY A 158 -36.08 -25.35 49.39
C GLY A 158 -37.41 -25.98 49.79
N ILE A 159 -37.52 -27.28 49.54
CA ILE A 159 -38.59 -28.14 50.07
C ILE A 159 -38.35 -28.36 51.56
#